data_AF-A0A6B3EW50-F1
#
_entry.id   AF-A0A6B3EW50-F1
#
_cell.length_a   1.000
_cell.length_b   1.000
_cell.length_c   1.000
_cell.angle_alpha   90.00
_cell.angle_beta   90.00
_cell.angle_gamma   90.00
#
_symmetry.space_group_name_H-M   'P 1'
#
loop_
_entity.id
_entity.type
_entity.pdbx_description
1 polymer ?
#
loop_
_entity_poly.entity_id
_entity_poly.type
_entity_poly.pdbx_seq_one_letter_code
_entity_poly.pdbx_strand_id
1 'polypeptide(L)' 'GKVKGYSHDISGYLVQIGNEFDRLGDNWRSPAAASAEPVAEWFTRSARDLRELLEDMIRRMQASYESYLDAETKNYHNAT' A
#
# COMPACT_ATOMS: atom_id res chain seq x y z
N GLY A 1 14.47 3.63 3.84
CA GLY A 1 13.92 4.82 4.51
C GLY A 1 12.66 4.44 5.26
N LYS A 2 12.37 5.09 6.39
CA LYS A 2 11.25 4.71 7.30
C LYS A 2 9.89 4.58 6.60
N VAL A 3 9.61 5.45 5.62
CA VAL A 3 8.38 5.40 4.81
C VAL A 3 8.22 4.10 4.01
N LYS A 4 9.31 3.57 3.43
CA LYS A 4 9.29 2.27 2.75
C LYS A 4 9.03 1.13 3.75
N GLY A 5 9.55 1.25 4.97
CA GLY A 5 9.26 0.31 6.07
C GLY A 5 7.78 0.29 6.42
N TYR A 6 7.18 1.45 6.68
CA TYR A 6 5.74 1.53 6.99
C TYR A 6 4.84 1.03 5.85
N SER A 7 5.19 1.30 4.59
CA SER A 7 4.45 0.75 3.43
C SER A 7 4.52 -0.78 3.37
N HIS A 8 5.70 -1.35 3.66
CA HIS A 8 5.88 -2.81 3.76
C HIS A 8 5.03 -3.40 4.89
N ASP A 9 5.05 -2.80 6.08
CA ASP A 9 4.29 -3.26 7.24
C ASP A 9 2.78 -3.24 6.95
N ILE A 10 2.27 -2.14 6.36
CA ILE A 10 0.85 -2.01 5.98
C ILE A 10 0.47 -3.12 4.98
N SER A 11 1.30 -3.37 3.97
CA SER A 11 1.07 -4.44 3.00
C SER A 11 1.04 -5.82 3.69
N GLY A 12 1.91 -6.04 4.67
CA GLY A 12 1.93 -7.26 5.49
C GLY A 12 0.64 -7.44 6.29
N TYR A 13 0.12 -6.38 6.92
CA TYR A 13 -1.14 -6.44 7.65
C TYR A 13 -2.34 -6.72 6.73
N LEU A 14 -2.37 -6.15 5.52
CA LEU A 14 -3.43 -6.42 4.56
C LEU A 14 -3.46 -7.90 4.14
N VAL A 15 -2.29 -8.52 3.95
CA VAL A 15 -2.20 -9.97 3.68
C VAL A 15 -2.72 -10.78 4.86
N GLN A 16 -2.36 -10.41 6.09
CA GLN A 16 -2.85 -11.10 7.29
C GLN A 16 -4.37 -11.01 7.42
N ILE A 17 -4.96 -9.84 7.20
CA ILE A 17 -6.42 -9.66 7.24
C ILE A 17 -7.11 -10.48 6.13
N GLY A 18 -6.54 -10.52 4.92
CA GLY A 18 -7.06 -11.35 3.83
C GLY A 18 -7.12 -12.83 4.21
N ASN A 19 -6.07 -13.36 4.83
CA ASN A 19 -6.05 -14.74 5.30
C ASN A 19 -7.14 -15.02 6.37
N GLU A 20 -7.46 -14.04 7.22
CA GLU A 20 -8.56 -14.18 8.19
C GLU A 20 -9.94 -14.13 7.54
N PHE A 21 -10.12 -13.37 6.44
CA PHE A 21 -11.34 -13.42 5.63
C PHE A 21 -11.57 -14.80 5.01
N ASP A 22 -10.52 -15.44 4.49
CA ASP A 22 -10.61 -16.79 3.93
C ASP A 22 -11.03 -17.80 5.01
N ARG A 23 -10.42 -17.71 6.20
CA ARG A 23 -10.75 -18.56 7.36
C ARG A 23 -12.17 -18.34 7.89
N LEU A 24 -12.70 -17.12 7.80
CA LEU A 24 -14.08 -16.84 8.18
C LEU A 24 -15.05 -17.64 7.30
N GLY A 25 -14.79 -17.73 5.99
CA GLY A 25 -15.57 -18.53 5.05
C GLY A 25 -15.58 -20.02 5.43
N ASP A 26 -14.40 -20.60 5.71
CA ASP A 26 -14.25 -22.02 6.07
C ASP A 26 -15.00 -22.41 7.36
N ASN A 27 -15.09 -21.48 8.32
CA ASN A 27 -15.76 -21.71 9.59
C ASN A 27 -17.25 -21.38 9.56
N TRP A 28 -17.73 -20.62 8.57
CA TRP A 28 -19.12 -20.22 8.46
C TRP A 28 -19.97 -21.27 7.73
N ARG A 29 -20.38 -22.32 8.46
CA ARG A 29 -21.27 -23.38 7.95
C ARG A 29 -22.74 -22.95 7.90
N SER A 30 -23.07 -22.01 7.03
CA SER A 30 -24.47 -21.58 6.81
C SER A 30 -24.71 -21.12 5.36
N PRO A 31 -25.96 -21.17 4.85
CA PRO A 31 -26.30 -20.62 3.53
C PRO A 31 -25.97 -19.13 3.36
N ALA A 32 -25.79 -18.40 4.46
CA ALA A 32 -25.32 -17.02 4.45
C ALA A 32 -23.81 -16.89 4.16
N ALA A 33 -23.04 -17.99 4.08
CA ALA A 33 -21.62 -17.94 3.68
C ALA A 33 -21.41 -17.29 2.31
N ALA A 34 -22.40 -17.38 1.41
CA ALA A 34 -22.38 -16.72 0.11
C ALA A 34 -22.31 -15.18 0.21
N SER A 35 -22.66 -14.57 1.36
CA SER A 35 -22.48 -13.12 1.57
C SER A 35 -21.07 -12.75 2.03
N ALA A 36 -20.24 -13.71 2.45
CA ALA A 36 -18.85 -13.47 2.83
C ALA A 36 -17.95 -13.24 1.61
N GLU A 37 -18.25 -13.93 0.49
CA GLU A 37 -17.45 -13.86 -0.74
C GLU A 37 -17.41 -12.44 -1.35
N PRO A 38 -18.53 -11.70 -1.50
CA PRO A 38 -18.48 -10.31 -1.96
C PRO A 38 -17.70 -9.38 -1.02
N VAL A 39 -17.71 -9.65 0.29
CA VAL A 39 -16.98 -8.84 1.28
C VAL A 39 -15.47 -9.11 1.17
N ALA A 40 -15.07 -10.36 0.98
CA ALA A 40 -13.67 -10.74 0.74
C ALA A 40 -13.14 -10.17 -0.58
N GLU A 41 -13.95 -10.17 -1.63
CA GLU A 41 -13.61 -9.53 -2.92
C GLU A 41 -13.45 -8.00 -2.74
N TRP A 42 -14.39 -7.37 -2.04
CA TRP A 42 -14.30 -5.94 -1.74
C TRP A 42 -13.04 -5.60 -0.94
N PHE A 43 -12.73 -6.38 0.09
CA PHE A 43 -11.49 -6.23 0.85
C PHE A 43 -10.26 -6.35 -0.03
N THR A 44 -10.20 -7.39 -0.88
CA THR A 44 -9.07 -7.65 -1.78
C THR A 44 -8.83 -6.47 -2.73
N ARG A 45 -9.91 -5.91 -3.30
CA ARG A 45 -9.85 -4.74 -4.16
C ARG A 45 -9.34 -3.52 -3.40
N SER A 46 -9.90 -3.21 -2.24
CA SER A 46 -9.49 -2.06 -1.43
C SER A 46 -8.04 -2.18 -0.91
N ALA A 47 -7.60 -3.40 -0.55
CA ALA A 47 -6.23 -3.67 -0.15
C ALA A 47 -5.24 -3.40 -1.30
N ARG A 48 -5.62 -3.81 -2.52
CA ARG A 48 -4.83 -3.52 -3.72
C ARG A 48 -4.74 -2.02 -3.99
N ASP A 49 -5.86 -1.30 -3.95
CA ASP A 49 -5.91 0.15 -4.19
C ASP A 49 -5.02 0.90 -3.18
N LEU A 50 -5.04 0.49 -1.90
CA LEU A 50 -4.17 1.06 -0.87
C LEU A 50 -2.69 0.79 -1.15
N ARG A 51 -2.32 -0.42 -1.58
CA ARG A 51 -0.94 -0.74 -1.95
C ARG A 51 -0.45 0.14 -3.11
N GLU A 52 -1.26 0.28 -4.16
CA GLU A 52 -0.94 1.12 -5.32
C GLU A 52 -0.73 2.59 -4.90
N LEU A 53 -1.57 3.11 -3.99
CA LEU A 53 -1.43 4.45 -3.42
C LEU A 53 -0.12 4.63 -2.65
N LEU A 54 0.23 3.65 -1.80
CA LEU A 54 1.47 3.71 -1.01
C LEU A 54 2.72 3.66 -1.91
N GLU A 55 2.69 2.87 -2.98
CA GLU A 55 3.76 2.83 -3.98
C GLU A 55 3.88 4.15 -4.75
N ASP A 56 2.78 4.79 -5.11
CA ASP A 56 2.79 6.10 -5.76
C ASP A 56 3.35 7.19 -4.83
N MET A 57 2.94 7.19 -3.56
CA MET A 57 3.47 8.12 -2.56
C MET A 57 4.99 8.00 -2.44
N ILE A 58 5.52 6.77 -2.36
CA ILE A 58 6.97 6.54 -2.29
C ILE A 58 7.67 7.07 -3.54
N ARG A 59 7.13 6.79 -4.74
CA ARG A 59 7.70 7.28 -6.00
C ARG A 59 7.74 8.81 -6.05
N ARG A 60 6.65 9.48 -5.66
CA ARG A 60 6.59 10.96 -5.62
C ARG A 60 7.58 11.55 -4.62
N MET A 61 7.73 10.95 -3.44
CA MET A 61 8.71 11.40 -2.46
C MET A 61 10.15 11.28 -2.98
N GLN A 62 10.47 10.20 -3.68
CA GLN A 62 11.79 10.02 -4.30
C GLN A 62 12.03 11.06 -5.40
N ALA A 63 11.07 11.24 -6.32
CA ALA A 63 11.19 12.22 -7.40
C ALA A 63 11.33 13.66 -6.87
N SER A 64 10.60 14.00 -5.79
CA SER A 64 10.71 15.31 -5.14
C SER A 64 12.09 15.52 -4.51
N TYR A 65 12.67 14.48 -3.91
CA TYR A 65 14.01 14.56 -3.33
C TYR A 65 15.08 14.73 -4.41
N GLU A 66 15.01 13.96 -5.49
CA GLU A 66 15.91 14.08 -6.64
C GLU A 66 15.82 15.47 -7.28
N SER A 67 14.59 15.99 -7.43
CA SER A 67 14.35 17.34 -7.97
C SER A 67 14.95 18.44 -7.08
N TYR A 68 14.86 18.28 -5.76
CA TYR A 68 15.46 19.22 -4.82
C TYR A 68 16.99 19.21 -4.92
N LEU A 69 17.60 18.02 -4.95
CA LEU A 69 19.06 17.85 -5.07
C LEU A 69 19.61 18.45 -6.38
N ASP A 70 18.91 18.24 -7.49
CA ASP A 70 19.27 18.82 -8.80
C ASP A 70 19.20 20.35 -8.78
N ALA A 71 18.14 20.92 -8.19
CA ALA A 71 18.00 22.36 -8.05
C ALA A 71 19.11 22.97 -7.16
N GLU A 72 19.45 22.31 -6.05
CA GLU A 72 20.54 22.73 -5.17
C GLU A 72 21.89 22.70 -5.89
N THR A 73 22.18 21.61 -6.62
CA THR A 73 23.43 21.46 -7.38
C THR A 73 23.56 22.56 -8.45
N LYS A 74 22.49 22.83 -9.21
CA LYS A 74 22.46 23.91 -10.21
C LYS A 74 22.62 25.29 -9.60
N ASN A 75 21.95 25.56 -8.48
CA ASN A 75 22.08 26.84 -7.79
C ASN A 75 23.48 27.06 -7.24
N TYR A 76 24.12 26.01 -6.70
CA TYR A 76 25.50 26.08 -6.22
C TYR A 76 26.45 26.45 -7.35
N HIS A 77 26.33 25.79 -8.52
CA HIS A 77 27.15 26.11 -9.71
C HIS A 77 26.92 27.50 -10.29
N ASN A 78 25.74 28.09 -10.10
CA ASN A 78 25.44 29.44 -10.59
C ASN A 78 25.85 30.54 -9.60
N ALA A 79 26.10 30.20 -8.34
CA ALA A 79 26.39 31.15 -7.26
C ALA A 79 27.89 31.23 -6.87
N THR A 80 28.74 30.38 -7.43
CA THR A 80 30.22 30.40 -7.30
C THR A 80 30.87 30.65 -8.65
#